data_AF-A0A955CC90-F1
#
_entry.id   AF-A0A955CC90-F1
#
_cell.length_a   1.000
_cell.length_b   1.000
_cell.length_c   1.000
_cell.angle_alpha   90.00
_cell.angle_beta   90.00
_cell.angle_gamma   90.00
#
_symmetry.space_group_name_H-M   'P 1'
#
loop_
_entity.id
_entity.type
_entity.pdbx_description
1 polymer ?
#
loop_
_entity_poly.entity_id
_entity_poly.type
_entity_poly.pdbx_seq_one_letter_code
_entity_poly.pdbx_strand_id
1 'polypeptide(L)' 'MEHAFLDGKPLATEGIDADASVSSVVERAKTMLTESCGDSILLEVICDGEAIDAGRLEETLADPVSKYGRLEFVSGSRR' A
#
# COMPACT_ATOMS: atom_id res chain seq x y z
N MET A 1 1.26 -11.15 -11.85
CA MET A 1 0.49 -9.92 -12.09
C MET A 1 0.76 -9.04 -10.87
N GLU A 2 1.04 -7.75 -11.06
CA GLU A 2 1.38 -6.87 -9.94
C GLU A 2 0.06 -6.44 -9.25
N HIS A 3 -0.09 -6.76 -7.96
CA HIS A 3 -1.33 -6.50 -7.22
C HIS A 3 -1.28 -5.23 -6.37
N ALA A 4 -0.12 -4.55 -6.27
CA ALA A 4 0.08 -3.40 -5.39
C ALA A 4 0.59 -2.15 -6.14
N PHE A 5 0.02 -0.99 -5.82
CA PHE A 5 0.27 0.29 -6.49
C PHE A 5 0.46 1.42 -5.47
N LEU A 6 1.34 2.39 -5.75
CA LEU A 6 1.53 3.64 -5.02
C LEU A 6 1.28 4.82 -5.96
N ASP A 7 0.29 5.66 -5.65
CA ASP A 7 -0.16 6.79 -6.48
C ASP A 7 -0.37 6.41 -7.95
N GLY A 8 -1.06 5.29 -8.18
CA GLY A 8 -1.32 4.73 -9.50
C GLY A 8 -0.11 4.09 -10.20
N LYS A 9 1.08 4.12 -9.59
CA LYS A 9 2.28 3.45 -10.13
C LYS A 9 2.47 2.08 -9.49
N PRO A 10 2.84 1.04 -10.24
CA PRO A 10 3.12 -0.26 -9.64
C PRO A 10 4.26 -0.12 -8.63
N LEU A 11 4.08 -0.68 -7.44
CA LEU A 11 5.18 -0.89 -6.51
C LEU A 11 6.10 -1.94 -7.14
N ALA A 12 7.39 -1.62 -7.30
CA ALA A 12 8.34 -2.53 -7.92
C ALA A 12 8.21 -3.94 -7.31
N THR A 13 7.66 -4.88 -8.08
CA THR A 13 7.25 -6.20 -7.58
C THR A 13 8.38 -7.18 -7.34
N GLU A 14 9.64 -6.75 -7.42
CA GLU A 14 10.75 -7.56 -6.95
C GLU A 14 10.71 -7.64 -5.42
N GLY A 15 10.01 -8.66 -4.92
CA GLY A 15 9.98 -9.02 -3.49
C GLY A 15 8.65 -8.81 -2.77
N ILE A 16 7.57 -8.38 -3.45
CA ILE A 16 6.22 -8.47 -2.87
C ILE A 16 5.70 -9.86 -3.18
N ASP A 17 5.88 -10.77 -2.21
CA ASP A 17 5.31 -12.10 -2.28
C ASP A 17 3.77 -12.03 -2.23
N ALA A 18 3.08 -12.92 -2.93
CA ALA A 18 1.61 -12.98 -2.90
C ALA A 18 1.09 -13.35 -1.50
N ASP A 19 1.93 -14.03 -0.71
CA ASP A 19 1.67 -14.35 0.69
C ASP A 19 2.12 -13.23 1.65
N ALA A 20 2.71 -12.14 1.15
CA ALA A 20 3.07 -11.00 1.99
C ALA A 20 1.81 -10.35 2.57
N SER A 21 1.89 -9.94 3.82
CA SER A 21 0.83 -9.17 4.47
C SER A 21 0.75 -7.76 3.87
N VAL A 22 -0.45 -7.18 3.87
CA VAL A 22 -0.65 -5.78 3.44
C VAL A 22 0.23 -4.83 4.28
N SER A 23 0.44 -5.11 5.57
CA SER A 23 1.41 -4.39 6.42
C SER A 23 2.82 -4.37 5.85
N SER A 24 3.32 -5.49 5.33
CA SER A 24 4.67 -5.54 4.75
C SER A 24 4.77 -4.66 3.51
N VAL A 25 3.72 -4.62 2.69
CA VAL A 25 3.65 -3.76 1.50
C VAL A 25 3.52 -2.29 1.88
N VAL A 26 2.74 -1.97 2.93
CA VAL A 26 2.63 -0.63 3.50
C VAL A 26 3.99 -0.11 3.93
N GLU A 27 4.76 -0.89 4.68
CA GLU A 27 6.10 -0.48 5.13
C GLU A 27 7.06 -0.27 3.94
N ARG A 28 6.93 -1.10 2.90
CA ARG A 28 7.68 -0.92 1.64
C ARG A 28 7.31 0.39 0.95
N ALA A 29 6.02 0.69 0.84
CA ALA A 29 5.52 1.94 0.27
C ALA A 29 5.99 3.16 1.07
N LYS A 30 5.96 3.12 2.41
CA LYS A 30 6.51 4.18 3.27
C LYS A 30 8.00 4.41 3.03
N THR A 31 8.76 3.32 2.89
CA THR A 31 10.20 3.39 2.62
C THR A 31 10.45 4.10 1.29
N MET A 32 9.75 3.69 0.22
CA MET A 32 9.87 4.34 -1.09
C MET A 32 9.47 5.82 -1.07
N LEU A 33 8.41 6.17 -0.34
CA LEU A 33 7.99 7.56 -0.17
C LEU A 33 9.05 8.38 0.57
N THR A 34 9.63 7.83 1.64
CA THR A 34 10.69 8.52 2.40
C THR A 34 11.93 8.75 1.54
N GLU A 35 12.32 7.75 0.73
CA GLU A 35 13.49 7.85 -0.16
C GLU A 35 13.25 8.78 -1.36
N SER A 36 12.04 8.80 -1.92
CA SER A 36 11.72 9.60 -3.12
C SER A 36 11.21 11.01 -2.80
N CYS A 37 10.54 11.19 -1.67
CA CYS A 37 9.76 12.38 -1.36
C CYS A 37 9.62 12.53 0.17
N GLY A 38 10.69 12.97 0.84
CA GLY A 38 10.87 12.92 2.30
C GLY A 38 9.76 13.52 3.21
N ASP A 39 8.80 14.26 2.66
CA ASP A 39 7.64 14.80 3.40
C ASP A 39 6.29 14.10 3.08
N SER A 40 6.31 13.06 2.23
CA SER A 40 5.10 12.34 1.83
C SER A 40 4.77 11.21 2.80
N ILE A 41 3.52 11.14 3.21
CA ILE A 41 2.96 10.08 4.05
C ILE A 41 1.91 9.29 3.28
N LEU A 42 1.69 8.03 3.68
CA LEU A 42 0.52 7.27 3.27
C LEU A 42 -0.73 7.86 3.93
N LEU A 43 -1.74 8.14 3.11
CA LEU A 43 -3.03 8.66 3.54
C LEU A 43 -4.08 7.56 3.57
N GLU A 44 -4.21 6.81 2.48
CA GLU A 44 -5.31 5.88 2.27
C GLU A 44 -4.84 4.61 1.58
N VAL A 45 -5.62 3.54 1.77
CA VAL A 45 -5.46 2.27 1.08
C VAL A 45 -6.78 1.93 0.41
N ILE A 46 -6.72 1.67 -0.89
CA ILE A 46 -7.83 1.29 -1.75
C ILE A 46 -7.64 -0.19 -2.10
N CYS A 47 -8.55 -1.04 -1.62
CA CYS A 47 -8.55 -2.47 -1.88
C CYS A 47 -9.68 -2.80 -2.86
N ASP A 48 -9.35 -3.32 -4.04
CA ASP A 48 -10.30 -3.69 -5.11
C ASP A 48 -11.27 -2.56 -5.51
N GLY A 49 -10.84 -1.31 -5.35
CA GLY A 49 -11.64 -0.12 -5.62
C GLY A 49 -12.47 0.39 -4.43
N GLU A 50 -12.44 -0.31 -3.29
CA GLU A 50 -13.02 0.16 -2.04
C GLU A 50 -11.96 0.85 -1.17
N ALA A 51 -12.19 2.10 -0.81
CA ALA A 51 -11.34 2.80 0.15
C ALA A 51 -11.58 2.24 1.56
N ILE A 52 -10.51 1.82 2.22
CA ILE A 52 -10.59 1.30 3.58
C ILE A 52 -10.33 2.44 4.57
N ASP A 53 -11.31 2.64 5.44
CA ASP A 53 -11.27 3.63 6.50
C ASP A 53 -10.12 3.34 7.50
N ALA A 54 -9.50 4.39 8.04
CA ALA A 54 -8.33 4.28 8.91
C ALA A 54 -8.59 3.40 10.15
N GLY A 55 -9.83 3.36 10.66
CA GLY A 55 -10.21 2.52 11.81
C GLY A 55 -10.32 1.02 11.49
N ARG A 56 -10.42 0.64 10.21
CA ARG A 56 -10.45 -0.76 9.74
C ARG A 56 -9.15 -1.19 9.09
N LEU A 57 -8.24 -0.24 8.89
CA LEU A 57 -6.95 -0.47 8.27
C LEU A 57 -6.17 -1.55 9.02
N GLU A 58 -6.17 -1.54 10.36
CA GLU A 58 -5.46 -2.52 11.18
C GLU A 58 -5.87 -3.97 10.89
N GLU A 59 -7.15 -4.22 10.58
CA GLU A 59 -7.62 -5.56 10.18
C GLU A 59 -7.10 -5.94 8.80
N THR A 60 -7.12 -5.01 7.85
CA THR A 60 -6.61 -5.19 6.49
C THR A 60 -5.10 -5.42 6.46
N LEU A 61 -4.34 -4.75 7.34
CA LEU A 61 -2.88 -4.89 7.43
C LEU A 61 -2.42 -6.34 7.73
N ALA A 62 -3.28 -7.15 8.33
CA ALA A 62 -3.01 -8.56 8.63
C ALA A 62 -3.35 -9.50 7.46
N ASP A 63 -4.18 -9.07 6.51
CA ASP A 63 -4.54 -9.89 5.35
C ASP A 63 -3.36 -10.06 4.39
N PRO A 64 -3.26 -11.19 3.68
CA PRO A 64 -2.32 -11.35 2.59
C PRO A 64 -2.76 -10.53 1.37
N VAL A 65 -1.79 -10.00 0.63
CA VAL A 65 -2.04 -9.16 -0.56
C VAL A 65 -2.79 -9.95 -1.64
N SER A 66 -2.56 -11.26 -1.74
CA SER A 66 -3.28 -12.16 -2.66
C SER A 66 -4.79 -12.23 -2.45
N LYS A 67 -5.29 -11.80 -1.29
CA LYS A 67 -6.74 -11.66 -1.04
C LYS A 67 -7.36 -10.59 -1.94
N TYR A 68 -6.57 -9.62 -2.38
CA TYR A 68 -7.01 -8.47 -3.15
C TYR A 68 -6.54 -8.58 -4.60
N GLY A 69 -7.45 -8.32 -5.54
CA GLY A 69 -7.11 -8.21 -6.95
C GLY A 69 -6.24 -6.99 -7.24
N ARG A 70 -6.49 -5.89 -6.53
CA ARG A 70 -5.75 -4.63 -6.62
C ARG A 70 -5.68 -3.94 -5.27
N LEU A 71 -4.49 -3.47 -4.90
CA LEU A 71 -4.22 -2.73 -3.68
C LEU A 71 -3.51 -1.44 -4.04
N GLU A 72 -4.10 -0.30 -3.75
CA GLU A 72 -3.59 1.01 -4.14
C GLU A 72 -3.39 1.89 -2.91
N PHE A 73 -2.17 2.39 -2.78
CA PHE A 73 -1.68 3.23 -1.72
C PHE A 73 -1.68 4.67 -2.21
N VAL A 74 -2.42 5.53 -1.52
CA VAL A 74 -2.46 6.96 -1.84
C VAL A 74 -1.53 7.70 -0.90
N SER A 75 -0.61 8.47 -1.44
CA SER A 75 0.29 9.31 -0.65
C SER A 75 -0.09 10.79 -0.74
N GLY A 76 0.37 11.56 0.24
CA GLY A 76 0.26 13.01 0.21
C GLY A 76 1.19 13.68 1.21
N SER A 77 1.36 14.99 1.10
CA SER A 77 2.24 15.74 2.00
C SER A 77 1.52 16.12 3.29
N ARG A 78 2.20 15.99 4.44
CA ARG A 78 1.80 16.69 5.67
C ARG A 78 2.08 18.18 5.48
N ARG A 79 1.10 18.97 5.02
CA ARG A 79 1.13 20.43 5.13
C ARG A 79 0.44 20.88 6.39
#